data_AF-A0A6A3NBH2-F1
#
_entry.id   AF-A0A6A3NBH2-F1
#
_cell.length_a   1.000
_cell.length_b   1.000
_cell.length_c   1.000
_cell.angle_alpha   90.00
_cell.angle_beta   90.00
_cell.angle_gamma   90.00
#
_symmetry.space_group_name_H-M   'P 1'
#
loop_
_entity.id
_entity.type
_entity.pdbx_description
1 polymer ?
#
loop_
_entity_poly.entity_id
_entity_poly.type
_entity_poly.pdbx_seq_one_letter_code
_entity_poly.pdbx_strand_id
1 'polypeptide(L)'
;MSIKFLRFHFANREAPDERVLLLWDDFSGHWTEEVVQYAESIGVVLVKVPPRYTFVCQPADISWNKPLKDVLQKRWVQNLQEQITEFHTRRATEASRSSSTRSGRRSATTSFYCTRCNST
;
A
#
# COMPACT_ATOMS: atom_id res chain seq x y z
N MET A 1 23.15 5.01 12.58
CA MET A 1 22.23 6.09 12.13
C MET A 1 21.81 7.00 13.28
N SER A 2 21.34 6.42 14.39
CA SER A 2 20.90 7.08 15.63
C SER A 2 21.72 8.31 16.07
N ILE A 3 23.06 8.21 16.17
CA ILE A 3 23.93 9.36 16.52
C ILE A 3 23.80 10.53 15.52
N LYS A 4 23.72 10.26 14.21
CA LYS A 4 23.56 11.32 13.19
C LYS A 4 22.21 12.03 13.34
N PHE A 5 21.14 11.28 13.65
CA PHE A 5 19.81 11.83 13.93
C PHE A 5 19.84 12.72 15.18
N LEU A 6 20.36 12.20 16.30
CA LEU A 6 20.48 12.96 17.55
C LEU A 6 21.30 14.23 17.37
N ARG A 7 22.42 14.14 16.65
CA ARG A 7 23.29 15.30 16.36
C ARG A 7 22.58 16.36 15.54
N PHE A 8 21.87 15.95 14.49
CA PHE A 8 21.18 16.87 13.59
C PHE A 8 20.02 17.61 14.27
N HIS A 9 19.24 16.92 15.11
CA HIS A 9 18.05 17.52 15.74
C HIS A 9 18.31 18.17 17.10
N PHE A 10 19.33 17.76 17.87
CA PHE A 10 19.45 18.12 19.29
C PHE A 10 20.82 18.64 19.74
N ALA A 11 21.88 18.59 18.93
CA ALA A 11 23.21 19.04 19.39
C ALA A 11 23.41 20.56 19.37
N ASN A 12 22.62 21.30 18.58
CA ASN A 12 22.76 22.75 18.39
C ASN A 12 21.51 23.51 18.92
N ARG A 13 20.97 23.11 20.09
CA ARG A 13 19.86 23.84 20.73
C ARG A 13 20.36 25.16 21.32
N GLU A 14 19.54 26.20 21.26
CA GLU A 14 19.85 27.52 21.85
C GLU A 14 19.95 27.47 23.38
N ALA A 15 19.16 26.60 24.03
CA ALA A 15 19.23 26.28 25.45
C ALA A 15 19.81 24.86 25.64
N PRO A 16 21.14 24.71 25.80
CA PRO A 16 21.78 23.40 26.01
C PRO A 16 21.49 22.84 27.42
N ASP A 17 21.28 23.71 28.41
CA ASP A 17 21.05 23.34 29.81
C ASP A 17 19.65 22.72 30.04
N GLU A 18 18.70 22.98 29.15
CA GLU A 18 17.37 22.37 29.19
C GLU A 18 17.43 20.93 28.66
N ARG A 19 17.01 19.97 29.49
CA ARG A 19 16.96 18.56 29.10
C ARG A 19 15.74 18.26 28.24
N VAL A 20 15.96 17.63 27.09
CA VAL A 20 14.89 17.17 26.19
C VAL A 20 14.54 15.72 26.45
N LEU A 21 13.26 15.42 26.65
CA LEU A 21 12.76 14.05 26.74
C LEU A 21 12.44 13.50 25.34
N LEU A 22 13.13 12.45 24.92
CA LEU A 22 12.89 11.78 23.63
C LEU A 22 12.25 10.41 23.85
N LEU A 23 10.97 10.29 23.51
CA LEU A 23 10.27 9.00 23.38
C LEU A 23 10.74 8.30 22.11
N TRP A 24 11.47 7.18 22.23
CA TRP A 24 12.02 6.44 21.09
C TRP A 24 11.51 4.98 21.07
N ASP A 25 11.41 4.37 19.89
CA ASP A 25 10.96 2.98 19.73
C ASP A 25 12.01 1.95 20.19
N ASP A 26 11.59 0.69 20.29
CA ASP A 26 12.44 -0.44 20.70
C ASP A 26 13.28 -1.04 19.55
N PHE A 27 13.68 -0.25 18.55
CA PHE A 27 14.68 -0.70 17.59
C PHE A 27 16.06 -0.75 18.28
N SER A 28 16.70 -1.93 18.26
CA SER A 28 17.96 -2.18 18.98
C SER A 28 19.08 -1.19 18.64
N GLY A 29 19.12 -0.67 17.40
CA GLY A 29 20.08 0.35 16.98
C GLY A 29 19.90 1.74 17.62
N HIS A 30 18.82 1.97 18.37
CA HIS A 30 18.60 3.18 19.18
C HIS A 30 19.12 3.04 20.63
N TRP A 31 19.42 1.81 21.06
CA TRP A 31 19.78 1.47 22.44
C TRP A 31 21.20 0.90 22.56
N THR A 32 22.08 1.16 21.58
CA THR A 32 23.51 0.86 21.72
C THR A 32 24.14 1.84 22.72
N GLU A 33 25.16 1.38 23.44
CA GLU A 33 25.84 2.17 24.48
C GLU A 33 26.33 3.53 23.96
N GLU A 34 26.95 3.54 22.77
CA GLU A 34 27.39 4.76 22.06
C GLU A 34 26.25 5.79 21.86
N VAL A 35 25.02 5.32 21.60
CA VAL A 35 23.86 6.19 21.34
C VAL A 35 23.31 6.76 22.64
N VAL A 36 23.25 5.94 23.69
CA VAL A 36 22.79 6.37 25.02
C VAL A 36 23.75 7.40 25.62
N GLN A 37 25.05 7.10 25.61
CA GLN A 37 26.10 8.03 26.06
C GLN A 37 26.09 9.32 25.24
N TYR A 38 25.91 9.25 23.92
CA TYR A 38 25.84 10.45 23.08
C TYR A 38 24.60 11.29 23.39
N ALA A 39 23.42 10.67 23.58
CA ALA A 39 22.20 11.38 23.96
C ALA A 39 22.35 12.11 25.30
N GLU A 40 22.90 11.44 26.31
CA GLU A 40 23.19 12.04 27.61
C GLU A 40 24.16 13.23 27.50
N SER A 41 25.21 13.11 26.67
CA SER A 41 26.19 14.18 26.45
C SER A 41 25.62 15.47 25.85
N ILE A 42 24.46 15.40 25.18
CA ILE A 42 23.73 16.55 24.61
C ILE A 42 22.43 16.88 25.37
N GLY A 43 22.31 16.40 26.62
CA GLY A 43 21.15 16.66 27.48
C GLY A 43 19.83 16.08 26.94
N VAL A 44 19.88 14.97 26.18
CA VAL A 44 18.69 14.25 25.70
C VAL A 44 18.47 13.01 26.57
N VAL A 45 17.33 12.97 27.26
CA VAL A 45 16.89 11.83 28.07
C VAL A 45 16.09 10.89 27.18
N LEU A 46 16.62 9.71 26.90
CA LEU A 46 15.93 8.69 26.11
C LEU A 46 14.92 7.92 26.96
N VAL A 47 13.66 7.88 26.53
CA VAL A 47 12.62 7.05 27.13
C VAL A 47 12.14 6.03 26.12
N LYS A 48 12.23 4.76 26.52
CA LYS A 48 11.86 3.62 25.71
C LYS A 48 10.35 3.44 25.66
N VAL A 49 9.77 3.47 24.46
CA VAL A 49 8.35 3.13 24.28
C VAL A 49 8.20 1.61 24.42
N PRO A 50 7.21 1.10 25.19
CA PRO A 50 7.05 -0.34 25.41
C PRO A 50 6.90 -1.12 24.09
N PRO A 51 7.69 -2.20 23.87
CA PRO A 51 7.57 -3.02 22.68
C PRO A 51 6.16 -3.60 22.55
N ARG A 52 5.70 -3.75 21.30
CA ARG A 52 4.33 -4.16 20.92
C ARG A 52 3.22 -3.14 21.19
N TYR A 53 3.48 -2.02 21.86
CA TYR A 53 2.49 -0.97 22.11
C TYR A 53 2.70 0.30 21.27
N THR A 54 3.64 0.31 20.32
CA THR A 54 3.95 1.52 19.53
C THR A 54 2.73 2.12 18.83
N PHE A 55 1.87 1.29 18.25
CA PHE A 55 0.63 1.71 17.59
C PHE A 55 -0.43 2.36 18.51
N VAL A 56 -0.27 2.25 19.84
CA VAL A 56 -1.16 2.83 20.87
C VAL A 56 -0.48 3.92 21.70
N CYS A 57 0.86 3.86 21.81
CA CYS A 57 1.63 4.71 22.72
C CYS A 57 2.58 5.69 22.03
N GLN A 58 2.85 5.56 20.72
CA GLN A 58 3.65 6.55 19.99
C GLN A 58 2.76 7.63 19.35
N PRO A 59 2.90 8.91 19.77
CA PRO A 59 2.10 9.99 19.21
C PRO A 59 2.22 10.11 17.68
N ALA A 60 3.41 9.85 17.12
CA ALA A 60 3.65 9.88 15.68
C ALA A 60 2.89 8.77 14.93
N ASP A 61 2.80 7.55 15.49
CA ASP A 61 2.07 6.45 14.85
C ASP A 61 0.56 6.71 14.85
N ILE A 62 0.02 7.21 15.97
CA ILE A 62 -1.41 7.48 16.14
C ILE A 62 -1.86 8.70 15.33
N SER A 63 -1.09 9.79 15.41
CA SER A 63 -1.52 11.12 14.90
C SER A 63 -1.19 11.34 13.43
N TRP A 64 -0.13 10.71 12.92
CA TRP A 64 0.36 10.95 11.56
C TRP A 64 0.37 9.66 10.72
N ASN A 65 1.06 8.62 11.17
CA ASN A 65 1.22 7.41 10.34
C ASN A 65 -0.10 6.67 10.13
N LYS A 66 -0.95 6.56 11.15
CA LYS A 66 -2.24 5.88 11.05
C LYS A 66 -3.20 6.59 10.07
N PRO A 67 -3.51 7.90 10.20
CA PRO A 67 -4.34 8.60 9.22
C PRO A 67 -3.79 8.50 7.79
N LEU A 68 -2.47 8.61 7.61
CA LEU A 68 -1.80 8.46 6.31
C LEU A 68 -2.00 7.04 5.73
N LYS A 69 -1.70 6.00 6.52
CA LYS A 69 -1.86 4.59 6.12
C LYS A 69 -3.32 4.25 5.81
N ASP A 70 -4.26 4.69 6.64
CA ASP A 70 -5.70 4.45 6.47
C ASP A 70 -6.21 5.07 5.14
N VAL A 71 -5.73 6.27 4.77
CA VAL A 71 -6.08 6.92 3.48
C VAL A 71 -5.45 6.19 2.29
N LEU A 72 -4.17 5.83 2.38
CA LEU A 72 -3.47 5.10 1.32
C LEU A 72 -4.09 3.72 1.09
N GLN A 73 -4.44 3.00 2.16
CA GLN A 73 -5.09 1.69 2.09
C GLN A 73 -6.47 1.78 1.42
N LYS A 74 -7.29 2.78 1.76
CA LYS A 74 -8.58 3.02 1.09
C LYS A 74 -8.42 3.21 -0.41
N ARG A 75 -7.50 4.10 -0.84
CA ARG A 75 -7.22 4.36 -2.26
C ARG A 75 -6.71 3.11 -2.99
N TRP A 76 -5.84 2.34 -2.36
CA TRP A 76 -5.31 1.10 -2.91
C TRP A 76 -6.40 0.04 -3.11
N VAL A 77 -7.28 -0.16 -2.11
CA VAL A 77 -8.42 -1.07 -2.24
C VAL A 77 -9.39 -0.63 -3.34
N GLN A 78 -9.73 0.65 -3.42
CA GLN A 78 -10.57 1.20 -4.49
C GLN A 78 -9.97 0.91 -5.87
N ASN A 79 -8.67 1.20 -6.04
CA ASN A 79 -7.99 0.99 -7.32
C ASN A 79 -7.92 -0.50 -7.72
N LEU A 80 -7.76 -1.42 -6.77
CA LEU A 80 -7.86 -2.86 -7.05
C LEU A 80 -9.28 -3.28 -7.45
N GLN A 81 -10.32 -2.73 -6.82
CA GLN A 81 -11.72 -2.99 -7.18
C GLN A 81 -12.05 -2.49 -8.59
N GLU A 82 -11.55 -1.32 -8.96
CA GLU A 82 -11.63 -0.76 -10.32
C GLU A 82 -10.97 -1.70 -11.34
N GLN A 83 -9.71 -2.08 -11.14
CA GLN A 83 -8.97 -2.98 -12.03
C GLN A 83 -9.67 -4.34 -12.25
N ILE A 84 -10.23 -4.93 -11.19
CA ILE A 84 -10.98 -6.20 -11.27
C ILE A 84 -12.28 -6.00 -12.07
N THR A 85 -12.98 -4.89 -11.85
CA THR A 85 -14.23 -4.56 -12.55
C THR A 85 -13.98 -4.34 -14.05
N GLU A 86 -12.93 -3.58 -14.41
CA GLU A 86 -12.50 -3.39 -15.80
C GLU A 86 -12.09 -4.71 -16.47
N PHE A 87 -11.40 -5.60 -15.77
CA PHE A 87 -11.01 -6.91 -16.29
C PHE A 87 -12.23 -7.78 -16.62
N HIS A 88 -13.20 -7.88 -15.70
CA HIS A 88 -14.45 -8.62 -15.95
C HIS A 88 -15.26 -7.99 -17.11
N THR A 89 -15.33 -6.66 -17.17
CA THR A 89 -16.04 -5.93 -18.24
C THR A 89 -15.42 -6.16 -19.62
N ARG A 90 -14.08 -6.13 -19.72
CA ARG A 90 -13.36 -6.46 -20.96
C ARG A 90 -13.65 -7.89 -21.42
N ARG A 91 -13.55 -8.88 -20.51
CA ARG A 91 -13.83 -10.29 -20.85
C ARG A 91 -15.28 -10.52 -21.31
N ALA A 92 -16.26 -9.86 -20.69
CA ALA A 92 -17.66 -9.93 -21.12
C ALA A 92 -17.87 -9.31 -22.52
N THR A 93 -17.15 -8.22 -22.83
CA THR A 93 -17.18 -7.55 -24.13
C THR A 93 -16.52 -8.43 -25.23
N GLU A 94 -15.44 -9.13 -24.91
CA GLU A 94 -14.78 -10.08 -25.82
C GLU A 94 -15.64 -11.33 -26.09
N ALA A 95 -16.30 -11.87 -25.05
CA ALA A 95 -17.21 -13.02 -25.17
C ALA A 95 -18.47 -12.70 -26.02
N SER A 96 -19.02 -11.50 -25.89
CA SER A 96 -20.16 -11.04 -26.70
C SER A 96 -19.77 -10.74 -28.15
N ARG A 97 -18.60 -10.16 -28.41
CA ARG A 97 -18.07 -9.97 -29.79
C ARG A 97 -17.77 -11.29 -30.51
N SER A 98 -17.20 -12.27 -29.81
CA SER A 98 -16.88 -13.58 -30.40
C SER A 98 -18.13 -14.42 -30.69
N SER A 99 -19.19 -14.28 -29.88
CA SER A 99 -20.48 -14.96 -30.11
C SER A 99 -21.32 -14.30 -31.22
N SER A 100 -21.33 -12.97 -31.36
CA SER A 100 -21.99 -12.31 -32.50
C SER A 100 -21.35 -12.67 -33.84
N THR A 101 -20.01 -12.72 -33.88
CA THR A 101 -19.24 -13.17 -35.06
C THR A 101 -19.56 -14.62 -35.46
N ARG A 102 -19.88 -15.49 -34.48
CA ARG A 102 -20.26 -16.89 -34.71
C ARG A 102 -21.73 -17.05 -35.14
N SER A 103 -22.60 -16.16 -34.70
CA SER A 103 -24.02 -16.09 -35.11
C SER A 103 -24.15 -15.71 -36.59
N GLY A 104 -23.46 -14.66 -37.04
CA GLY A 104 -23.47 -14.21 -38.44
C GLY A 104 -22.99 -15.25 -39.45
N ARG A 105 -22.27 -16.29 -39.02
CA ARG A 105 -21.79 -17.39 -39.87
C ARG A 105 -22.78 -18.55 -40.03
N ARG A 106 -24.02 -18.43 -39.53
CA ARG A 106 -25.09 -19.46 -39.65
C ARG A 106 -26.25 -19.09 -40.58
N SER A 107 -26.19 -17.97 -41.29
CA SER A 107 -27.15 -17.60 -42.35
C SER A 107 -26.51 -17.63 -43.74
N ALA A 108 -26.03 -18.80 -44.15
CA ALA A 108 -25.58 -19.08 -45.51
C ALA A 108 -25.78 -20.57 -45.87
N THR A 109 -26.99 -21.09 -45.64
CA THR A 109 -27.42 -22.41 -46.14
C THR A 109 -28.69 -22.25 -46.96
N THR A 110 -28.64 -21.34 -47.94
CA THR A 110 -29.70 -21.17 -48.93
C THR A 110 -29.78 -22.44 -49.79
N SER A 111 -30.83 -23.23 -49.54
CA SER A 111 -31.51 -24.11 -50.49
C SER A 111 -30.68 -24.63 -51.67
N PHE A 112 -29.95 -25.73 -51.44
CA PHE A 112 -29.62 -26.64 -52.54
C PHE A 112 -30.89 -27.40 -52.91
N TYR A 113 -31.56 -26.98 -53.99
CA TYR A 113 -32.65 -27.76 -54.58
C TYR A 113 -32.11 -29.11 -55.05
N CYS A 114 -32.60 -30.18 -54.43
CA CYS A 114 -32.31 -31.55 -54.86
C CYS A 114 -33.23 -31.91 -56.04
N THR A 115 -32.69 -31.89 -57.26
CA THR A 115 -33.45 -32.28 -58.45
C THR A 115 -33.01 -33.67 -58.92
N ARG A 116 -33.76 -34.72 -58.54
CA ARG A 116 -33.65 -36.03 -59.23
C ARG A 116 -34.90 -36.91 -59.07
N CYS A 117 -35.32 -37.51 -60.20
CA CYS A 117 -36.32 -38.60 -60.34
C CYS A 117 -37.77 -38.21 -59.98
N ASN A 118 -38.85 -38.75 -60.58
CA ASN A 118 -39.11 -39.79 -61.61
C ASN A 118 -40.58 -39.60 -62.12
N SER A 119 -41.16 -40.23 -63.15
CA SER A 119 -40.72 -41.13 -64.24
C SER A 119 -41.88 -41.30 -65.24
N THR A 120 -41.59 -41.51 -66.54
CA THR A 120 -42.28 -42.50 -67.43
C THR A 120 -41.44 -42.76 -68.67
#